data_AF-A0A0A0P5B6-F1
#
_entry.id   AF-A0A0A0P5B6-F1
#
_cell.length_a   1.000
_cell.length_b   1.000
_cell.length_c   1.000
_cell.angle_alpha   90.00
_cell.angle_beta   90.00
_cell.angle_gamma   90.00
#
_symmetry.space_group_name_H-M   'P 1'
#
loop_
_entity.id
_entity.type
_entity.pdbx_description
1 polymer ?
#
loop_
_entity_poly.entity_id
_entity_poly.type
_entity_poly.pdbx_seq_one_letter_code
_entity_poly.pdbx_strand_id
1 'polypeptide(L)' 'NQTCLNVPAILYFLEKGAQPTRTVYDILRKAEFFKDKEKTLS' A
#
# COMPACT_ATOMS: atom_id res chain seq x y z
N ASN A 1 17.22 -6.39 7.49
CA ASN A 1 15.79 -6.76 7.67
C ASN A 1 15.16 -6.97 6.31
N GLN A 2 14.57 -8.15 6.10
CA GLN A 2 13.82 -8.50 4.89
C GLN A 2 12.34 -8.56 5.26
N THR A 3 11.49 -7.94 4.44
CA THR A 3 10.04 -7.84 4.69
C THR A 3 9.29 -8.48 3.53
N CYS A 4 8.43 -9.45 3.83
CA CYS A 4 7.54 -10.07 2.85
C CYS A 4 6.14 -9.45 2.94
N LEU A 5 5.55 -9.10 1.80
CA LEU A 5 4.21 -8.52 1.73
C LEU A 5 3.23 -9.55 1.17
N ASN A 6 2.11 -9.76 1.87
CA ASN A 6 0.99 -10.54 1.34
C ASN A 6 0.11 -9.62 0.46
N VAL A 7 0.50 -9.47 -0.80
CA VAL A 7 -0.14 -8.56 -1.76
C VAL A 7 -1.65 -8.79 -1.90
N PRO A 8 -2.16 -10.05 -2.05
CA PRO A 8 -3.61 -10.29 -2.12
C PRO A 8 -4.37 -9.80 -0.89
N ALA A 9 -3.84 -10.05 0.31
CA ALA A 9 -4.51 -9.63 1.55
C ALA A 9 -4.51 -8.11 1.70
N ILE A 10 -3.38 -7.45 1.39
CA ILE A 10 -3.28 -5.99 1.44
C ILE A 10 -4.29 -5.35 0.48
N LEU A 11 -4.37 -5.83 -0.77
CA LEU A 11 -5.33 -5.32 -1.74
C LEU A 11 -6.78 -5.50 -1.26
N TYR A 12 -7.13 -6.69 -0.77
CA TYR A 12 -8.46 -6.96 -0.21
C TYR A 12 -8.86 -5.95 0.88
N PHE A 13 -7.97 -5.67 1.83
CA PHE A 13 -8.28 -4.70 2.90
C PHE A 13 -8.40 -3.27 2.39
N LEU A 14 -7.52 -2.85 1.47
CA LEU A 14 -7.59 -1.52 0.87
C LEU A 14 -8.89 -1.32 0.07
N GLU A 15 -9.33 -2.34 -0.67
CA GLU A 15 -10.62 -2.34 -1.38
C GLU A 15 -11.83 -2.26 -0.44
N LYS A 16 -11.70 -2.78 0.79
CA LYS A 16 -12.70 -2.64 1.85
C LYS A 16 -12.62 -1.30 2.59
N GLY A 17 -11.76 -0.38 2.17
CA GLY A 17 -11.61 0.95 2.76
C GLY A 17 -10.70 1.00 3.98
N ALA A 18 -9.92 -0.05 4.25
CA ALA A 18 -8.95 -0.02 5.32
C ALA A 18 -7.90 1.08 5.05
N GLN A 19 -7.76 2.01 5.98
CA GLN A 19 -6.71 3.02 5.96
C GLN A 19 -5.48 2.46 6.68
N PRO A 20 -4.32 2.32 6.02
CA PRO A 20 -3.10 1.94 6.71
C PRO A 20 -2.69 3.03 7.71
N THR A 21 -2.12 2.62 8.84
CA THR A 21 -1.47 3.56 9.76
C THR A 21 -0.21 4.14 9.12
N ARG A 22 0.32 5.23 9.69
CA ARG A 22 1.49 5.95 9.13
C ARG A 22 2.66 5.03 8.75
N THR A 23 3.09 4.15 9.66
CA THR A 23 4.22 3.24 9.40
C THR A 23 3.90 2.23 8.30
N VAL A 24 2.69 1.67 8.27
CA VAL A 24 2.28 0.71 7.23
C VAL A 24 2.19 1.42 5.88
N TYR A 25 1.64 2.63 5.85
CA TYR A 25 1.60 3.46 4.65
C TYR A 25 3.01 3.72 4.10
N ASP A 26 3.96 4.09 4.95
CA ASP A 26 5.36 4.33 4.54
C ASP A 26 6.03 3.07 3.99
N ILE A 27 5.73 1.89 4.54
CA ILE A 27 6.21 0.61 4.01
C ILE A 27 5.63 0.35 2.61
N LEU A 28 4.30 0.51 2.45
CA LEU A 28 3.64 0.32 1.16
C LEU A 28 4.11 1.32 0.10
N ARG A 29 4.37 2.57 0.49
CA ARG A 29 4.94 3.61 -0.38
C ARG A 29 6.35 3.24 -0.83
N LYS A 30 7.22 2.78 0.08
CA LYS A 30 8.58 2.32 -0.24
C LYS A 30 8.59 1.07 -1.12
N ALA A 31 7.60 0.19 -0.95
CA ALA A 31 7.37 -0.95 -1.82
C ALA A 31 6.68 -0.55 -3.14
N GLU A 32 6.50 0.75 -3.38
CA GLU A 32 5.97 1.32 -4.62
C GLU A 32 4.55 0.85 -4.97
N PHE A 33 3.79 0.46 -3.95
CA PHE A 33 2.46 -0.15 -4.09
C PHE A 33 1.39 0.80 -4.67
N PHE A 34 1.63 2.12 -4.65
CA PHE A 34 0.67 3.14 -5.06
C PHE A 34 1.02 3.87 -6.37
N LYS A 35 2.03 3.42 -7.11
CA LYS A 35 2.58 4.13 -8.29
C LYS A 35 1.54 4.54 -9.35
N ASP A 36 0.50 3.75 -9.56
CA ASP A 36 -0.52 4.05 -10.57
C ASP A 36 -1.58 5.06 -10.10
N LYS A 37 -1.73 5.25 -8.78
CA LYS A 37 -2.72 6.17 -8.20
C LYS A 37 -2.20 7.59 -8.03
N GLU A 38 -0.88 7.78 -8.05
CA GLU A 38 -0.26 9.11 -7.88
C GLU A 38 -0.26 9.92 -9.19
N LYS A 39 -0.24 9.25 -10.36
CA LYS A 39 -0.29 9.89 -11.69
C LYS A 39 -1.66 10.46 -12.08
N THR A 40 -2.74 10.05 -11.42
CA THR A 40 -4.10 10.49 -11.74
C THR A 40 -4.56 11.70 -10.92
N LEU A 41 -3.71 12.21 -10.04
CA LEU A 41 -3.93 13.40 -9.21
C LEU A 41 -3.10 14.62 -9.65
N SER A 42 -2.35 14.50 -10.75
CA SER A 42 -1.57 15.58 -11.38
C SER A 42 -2.25 16.13 -12.62
#